data_AF-A0A351CJW5-F1
#
_entry.id   AF-A0A351CJW5-F1
#
_cell.length_a   1.000
_cell.length_b   1.000
_cell.length_c   1.000
_cell.angle_alpha   90.00
_cell.angle_beta   90.00
_cell.angle_gamma   90.00
#
_symmetry.space_group_name_H-M   'P 1'
#
loop_
_entity.id
_entity.type
_entity.pdbx_description
1 polymer ?
#
loop_
_entity_poly.entity_id
_entity_poly.type
_entity_poly.pdbx_seq_one_letter_code
_entity_poly.pdbx_strand_id
1 'polypeptide(L)'
;SNNTFVRPLYAGNIMATVESLDSVILLTVRSTSFDHAEDGGSASIEEISAEIPQSDSSFISIQESQSERPDLTTAERIISGGRG
;
A
#
# COMPACT_ATOMS: atom_id res chain seq x y z
N SER A 1 -18.86 -13.03 8.54
CA SER A 1 -17.54 -12.75 9.14
C SER A 1 -17.06 -11.42 8.62
N ASN A 2 -17.52 -10.30 9.21
CA ASN A 2 -17.27 -8.96 8.66
C ASN A 2 -15.97 -8.30 9.11
N ASN A 3 -15.33 -8.82 10.16
CA ASN A 3 -14.14 -8.21 10.77
C ASN A 3 -12.96 -9.20 10.85
N THR A 4 -12.90 -10.14 9.92
CA THR A 4 -11.84 -11.16 9.84
C THR A 4 -10.90 -10.83 8.68
N PHE A 5 -9.61 -10.75 8.96
CA PHE A 5 -8.57 -10.35 8.01
C PHE A 5 -7.46 -11.40 7.95
N VAL A 6 -6.81 -11.50 6.80
CA VAL A 6 -5.64 -12.37 6.63
C VAL A 6 -4.42 -11.51 6.37
N ARG A 7 -3.34 -11.73 7.12
CA ARG A 7 -2.06 -11.06 6.89
C ARG A 7 -0.90 -12.05 6.84
N PRO A 8 0.07 -11.87 5.93
CA PRO A 8 1.28 -12.65 5.93
C PRO A 8 2.17 -12.30 7.13
N LEU A 9 2.77 -13.33 7.71
CA LEU A 9 3.81 -13.27 8.74
C LEU A 9 5.03 -14.07 8.26
N TYR A 10 6.19 -13.84 8.89
CA TYR A 10 7.44 -14.56 8.57
C TYR A 10 7.79 -14.55 7.08
N ALA A 11 7.91 -13.35 6.50
CA ALA A 11 8.19 -13.16 5.07
C ALA A 11 7.19 -13.85 4.12
N GLY A 12 5.95 -14.08 4.57
CA GLY A 12 4.89 -14.70 3.76
C GLY A 12 4.76 -16.21 3.92
N ASN A 13 5.60 -16.84 4.76
CA ASN A 13 5.53 -18.28 4.99
C ASN A 13 4.32 -18.72 5.83
N ILE A 14 3.77 -17.80 6.63
CA ILE A 14 2.61 -18.07 7.50
C ILE A 14 1.53 -17.05 7.19
N MET A 15 0.29 -17.53 7.07
CA MET A 15 -0.89 -16.68 6.92
C MET A 15 -1.67 -16.67 8.22
N ALA A 16 -1.69 -15.52 8.89
CA ALA A 16 -2.46 -15.34 10.11
C ALA A 16 -3.85 -14.84 9.78
N THR A 17 -4.88 -15.51 10.32
CA THR A 17 -6.26 -15.04 10.29
C THR A 17 -6.55 -14.34 11.61
N VAL A 18 -6.97 -13.08 11.55
CA VAL A 18 -7.19 -12.22 12.71
C VAL A 18 -8.61 -11.69 12.66
N GLU A 19 -9.35 -11.82 13.75
CA GLU A 19 -10.65 -11.19 13.94
C GLU A 19 -10.52 -10.00 14.89
N SER A 20 -11.03 -8.83 14.50
CA SER A 20 -11.12 -7.67 15.39
C SER A 20 -12.54 -7.55 15.94
N LEU A 21 -12.62 -7.29 17.25
CA LEU A 21 -13.86 -7.03 17.97
C LEU A 21 -14.12 -5.52 18.15
N ASP A 22 -13.21 -4.68 17.63
CA ASP A 22 -13.29 -3.23 17.79
C ASP A 22 -14.36 -2.64 16.86
N SER A 23 -14.96 -1.52 17.30
CA SER A 23 -15.95 -0.80 16.49
C SER A 23 -15.34 -0.04 15.32
N VAL A 24 -14.07 0.37 15.44
CA VAL A 24 -13.32 1.08 14.40
C VAL A 24 -12.05 0.28 14.12
N ILE A 25 -11.82 -0.03 12.84
CA ILE A 25 -10.72 -0.90 12.43
C ILE A 25 -9.76 -0.09 11.55
N LEU A 26 -8.53 0.12 12.02
CA LEU A 26 -7.46 0.77 11.28
C LEU A 26 -6.55 -0.30 10.65
N LEU A 27 -6.43 -0.28 9.32
CA LEU A 27 -5.72 -1.30 8.55
C LEU A 27 -4.78 -0.64 7.55
N THR A 28 -3.64 -1.29 7.30
CA THR A 28 -2.82 -1.03 6.12
C THR A 28 -2.95 -2.22 5.18
N VAL A 29 -3.11 -1.93 3.89
CA VAL A 29 -3.37 -2.95 2.86
C VAL A 29 -2.24 -2.92 1.84
N ARG A 30 -1.78 -4.09 1.40
CA ARG A 30 -0.83 -4.19 0.31
C ARG A 30 -1.54 -3.78 -0.98
N SER A 31 -0.98 -2.80 -1.69
CA SER A 31 -1.59 -2.20 -2.89
C SER A 31 -1.95 -3.20 -3.99
N THR A 32 -1.21 -4.31 -4.11
CA THR A 32 -1.42 -5.34 -5.13
C THR A 32 -2.32 -6.49 -4.68
N SER A 33 -3.00 -6.38 -3.53
CA SER A 33 -3.82 -7.47 -2.99
C SER A 33 -5.25 -7.48 -3.54
N PHE A 34 -5.69 -6.41 -4.20
CA PHE A 34 -7.02 -6.27 -4.75
C PHE A 34 -6.94 -5.73 -6.17
N ASP A 35 -7.89 -6.14 -6.99
CA ASP A 35 -8.04 -5.59 -8.33
C ASP A 35 -8.53 -4.14 -8.26
N HIS A 36 -8.16 -3.36 -9.27
CA HIS A 36 -8.67 -2.01 -9.44
C HIS A 36 -10.19 -2.03 -9.58
N ALA A 37 -10.89 -1.07 -8.95
CA ALA A 37 -12.33 -0.90 -9.12
C ALA A 37 -12.66 -0.31 -10.51
N GLU A 38 -13.92 -0.18 -10.88
CA GLU A 38 -14.26 0.54 -12.12
C GLU A 38 -13.97 2.04 -11.97
N ASP A 39 -13.54 2.68 -13.05
CA ASP A 39 -13.34 4.14 -13.08
C ASP A 39 -14.69 4.88 -13.05
N GLY A 40 -14.68 6.07 -12.42
CA GLY A 40 -15.84 6.95 -12.31
C GLY A 40 -16.43 7.01 -10.90
N GLY A 41 -17.54 7.76 -10.77
CA GLY A 41 -18.25 7.94 -9.49
C GLY A 41 -18.83 9.35 -9.33
N SER A 42 -19.69 9.51 -8.34
CA SER A 42 -20.39 10.78 -8.03
C SER A 42 -20.30 11.13 -6.54
N ALA A 43 -19.17 10.78 -5.90
CA ALA A 43 -18.92 11.09 -4.49
C ALA A 43 -19.00 12.61 -4.23
N SER A 44 -19.56 12.98 -3.08
CA SER A 44 -19.59 14.38 -2.63
C SER A 44 -18.17 14.88 -2.37
N ILE A 45 -17.92 16.13 -2.73
CA ILE A 45 -16.68 16.83 -2.38
C ILE A 45 -16.98 17.64 -1.12
N GLU A 46 -16.26 17.35 -0.05
CA GLU A 46 -16.38 18.03 1.24
C GLU A 46 -15.03 18.64 1.62
N GLU A 47 -15.04 19.91 2.01
CA GLU A 47 -13.84 20.59 2.51
C GLU A 47 -13.68 20.27 4.01
N ILE A 48 -12.54 19.69 4.37
CA ILE A 48 -12.21 19.36 5.76
C ILE A 48 -11.07 20.26 6.21
N SER A 49 -11.34 21.12 7.20
CA SER A 49 -10.29 21.86 7.90
C SER A 49 -9.82 21.03 9.09
N ALA A 50 -8.65 20.40 8.97
CA ALA A 50 -7.98 19.72 10.06
C ALA A 50 -6.66 20.44 10.35
N GLU A 51 -6.40 20.74 11.63
CA GLU A 51 -5.10 21.24 12.05
C GLU A 51 -4.07 20.11 11.91
N ILE A 52 -3.12 20.28 10.99
CA ILE A 52 -1.99 19.37 10.86
C ILE A 52 -1.01 19.73 11.98
N PRO A 53 -0.76 18.85 12.96
CA PRO A 53 0.17 19.14 14.04
C PRO A 53 1.57 19.42 13.47
N GLN A 54 2.31 20.28 14.14
CA GLN A 54 3.67 20.63 13.73
C GLN A 54 4.52 19.35 13.65
N SER A 55 5.03 19.07 12.46
CA SER A 55 5.90 17.93 12.18
C SER A 55 7.35 18.32 12.49
N ASP A 56 8.09 17.42 13.15
CA ASP A 56 9.55 17.54 13.31
C ASP A 56 10.31 17.28 11.99
N SER A 57 9.59 16.88 10.94
CA SER A 57 10.13 16.60 9.60
C SER A 57 9.53 17.52 8.55
N SER A 58 10.37 17.97 7.61
CA SER A 58 9.96 18.75 6.45
C SER A 58 10.30 17.99 5.16
N PHE A 59 9.42 18.12 4.16
CA PHE A 59 9.72 17.66 2.81
C PHE A 59 10.70 18.65 2.18
N ILE A 60 11.89 18.19 1.82
CA ILE A 60 12.93 19.02 1.19
C ILE A 60 12.95 18.77 -0.31
N SER A 61 13.09 17.51 -0.71
CA SER A 61 13.09 17.09 -2.10
C SER A 61 12.86 15.58 -2.18
N ILE A 62 12.43 15.13 -3.35
CA ILE A 62 12.43 13.72 -3.72
C ILE A 62 13.50 13.51 -4.79
N GLN A 63 14.44 12.61 -4.54
CA GLN A 63 15.40 12.19 -5.55
C GLN A 63 14.93 10.84 -6.07
N GLU A 64 14.20 10.86 -7.18
CA GLU A 64 13.77 9.64 -7.84
C GLU A 64 14.96 8.94 -8.50
N SER A 65 15.03 7.63 -8.35
CA SER A 65 16.06 6.82 -9.00
C SER A 65 15.89 6.91 -10.52
N GLN A 66 16.71 7.73 -11.17
CA GLN A 66 16.84 7.70 -12.63
C GLN A 66 17.58 6.42 -13.00
N SER A 67 16.84 5.45 -13.51
CA SER A 67 17.39 4.20 -14.01
C SER A 67 17.47 4.28 -15.54
N GLU A 68 18.66 4.08 -16.11
CA GLU A 68 18.80 3.82 -17.56
C GLU A 68 18.31 2.41 -17.93
N ARG A 69 18.03 1.55 -16.94
CA ARG A 69 17.49 0.21 -17.17
C ARG A 69 16.00 0.29 -17.51
N PRO A 70 15.52 -0.56 -18.44
CA PRO A 70 14.10 -0.67 -18.75
C PRO A 70 13.28 -0.86 -17.48
N ASP A 71 12.11 -0.21 -17.43
CA ASP A 71 11.17 -0.40 -16.34
C ASP A 71 10.78 -1.87 -16.24
N LEU A 72 11.00 -2.46 -15.05
CA LEU A 72 10.68 -3.87 -14.78
C LEU A 72 9.20 -4.18 -14.99
N THR A 73 8.31 -3.19 -14.89
CA THR A 73 6.88 -3.37 -15.15
C THR A 73 6.55 -3.56 -16.64
N THR A 74 7.47 -3.20 -17.54
CA THR A 74 7.29 -3.26 -19.01
C THR A 74 8.21 -4.28 -19.70
N ALA A 75 9.10 -4.94 -18.95
CA ALA A 75 10.09 -5.85 -19.52
C ALA A 75 9.48 -7.19 -19.93
N GLU A 76 9.73 -7.65 -21.16
CA GLU A 76 9.24 -8.95 -21.67
C GLU A 76 9.86 -10.14 -20.93
N ARG A 77 11.15 -10.05 -20.57
CA ARG A 77 11.88 -11.08 -19.81
C ARG A 77 12.74 -10.46 -18.74
N ILE A 78 12.69 -11.04 -17.54
CA ILE A 78 13.42 -10.61 -16.36
C ILE A 78 14.33 -11.76 -15.90
N ILE A 79 15.61 -11.47 -15.67
CA ILE A 79 16.55 -12.40 -15.02
C ILE A 79 16.96 -11.77 -13.70
N SER A 80 16.57 -12.38 -12.58
CA SER A 80 16.91 -11.89 -11.24
C SER A 80 18.08 -12.67 -10.64
N GLY A 81 19.17 -11.98 -10.30
CA GLY A 81 20.28 -12.55 -9.52
C GLY A 81 20.12 -12.20 -8.03
N GLY A 82 19.88 -13.21 -7.19
CA GLY A 82 19.78 -13.06 -5.73
C GLY A 82 21.14 -13.13 -5.01
N ARG A 83 21.11 -13.04 -3.68
CA ARG A 83 22.27 -13.40 -2.86
C ARG A 83 22.24 -14.92 -2.71
N GLY A 84 23.11 -15.62 -3.45
CA GLY A 84 23.33 -17.05 -3.27
C GLY A 84 23.81 -17.39 -1.86
#